data_AF-A0A818KSW9-F1
#
_entry.id   AF-A0A818KSW9-F1
#
_cell.length_a   1.000
_cell.length_b   1.000
_cell.length_c   1.000
_cell.angle_alpha   90.00
_cell.angle_beta   90.00
_cell.angle_gamma   90.00
#
_symmetry.space_group_name_H-M   'P 1'
#
loop_
_entity.id
_entity.type
_entity.pdbx_description
1 polymer ?
#
loop_
_entity_poly.entity_id
_entity_poly.type
_entity_poly.pdbx_seq_one_letter_code
_entity_poly.pdbx_strand_id
1 'polypeptide(L)'
;GDYCNETADKIGCRPNILNYLIKDFKLGLLLLFGPYTPYRYRLQGPNKWEGARQAILTQFERVKYPLRVSRKQEQNQQKKFAINWTPMFSIVFLILISCIIFQCFM
;
A
#
# COMPACT_ATOMS: atom_id res chain seq x y z
N GLY A 1 12.53 -5.50 -21.85
CA GLY A 1 11.79 -6.51 -21.07
C GLY A 1 12.19 -7.90 -21.50
N ASP A 2 12.17 -8.15 -22.81
CA ASP A 2 12.22 -9.52 -23.33
C ASP A 2 13.61 -10.15 -23.27
N TYR A 3 14.68 -9.39 -23.52
CA TYR A 3 16.05 -9.90 -23.37
C TYR A 3 16.35 -10.43 -21.95
N CYS A 4 16.00 -9.65 -20.92
CA CYS A 4 16.19 -10.07 -19.53
C CYS A 4 15.31 -11.27 -19.17
N ASN A 5 14.12 -11.38 -19.76
CA ASN A 5 13.23 -12.53 -19.56
C ASN A 5 13.77 -13.79 -20.22
N GLU A 6 14.22 -13.70 -21.47
CA GLU A 6 14.82 -14.80 -22.19
C GLU A 6 16.07 -15.32 -21.47
N THR A 7 16.90 -14.40 -20.99
CA THR A 7 18.08 -14.74 -20.18
C THR A 7 17.67 -15.37 -18.84
N ALA A 8 16.65 -14.83 -18.17
CA ALA A 8 16.13 -15.38 -16.93
C ALA A 8 15.46 -16.75 -17.11
N ASP A 9 14.86 -17.01 -18.26
CA ASP A 9 14.29 -18.31 -18.63
C ASP A 9 15.39 -19.35 -18.83
N LYS A 10 16.48 -18.99 -19.53
CA LYS A 10 17.66 -19.86 -19.68
C LYS A 10 18.31 -20.21 -18.32
N ILE A 11 18.30 -19.27 -17.38
CA ILE A 11 18.86 -19.47 -16.02
C ILE A 11 17.84 -20.13 -15.07
N GLY A 12 16.54 -20.10 -15.38
CA GLY A 12 15.47 -20.57 -14.51
C GLY A 12 15.15 -19.63 -13.33
N CYS A 13 15.47 -18.33 -13.44
CA CYS A 13 15.18 -17.33 -12.41
C CYS A 13 13.93 -16.48 -12.68
N ARG A 14 13.26 -16.67 -13.83
CA ARG A 14 11.98 -15.98 -14.13
C ARG A 14 10.87 -16.46 -13.19
N PRO A 15 10.20 -15.58 -12.43
CA PRO A 15 9.14 -15.98 -11.51
C PRO A 15 7.82 -16.32 -12.21
N ASN A 16 7.20 -17.43 -11.78
CA ASN A 16 5.88 -17.84 -12.23
C ASN A 16 4.79 -17.00 -11.53
N ILE A 17 4.27 -15.99 -12.23
CA ILE A 17 3.36 -14.98 -11.68
C ILE A 17 2.12 -15.61 -11.05
N LEU A 18 1.51 -16.59 -11.73
CA LEU A 18 0.32 -17.30 -11.24
C LEU A 18 0.58 -18.03 -9.92
N ASN A 19 1.74 -18.68 -9.78
CA ASN A 19 2.14 -19.35 -8.54
C ASN A 19 2.28 -18.35 -7.38
N TYR A 20 2.83 -17.16 -7.65
CA TYR A 20 2.90 -16.09 -6.65
C TYR A 20 1.54 -15.49 -6.34
N LEU A 21 0.62 -15.36 -7.30
CA LEU A 21 -0.72 -14.85 -7.04
C LEU A 21 -1.50 -15.75 -6.07
N ILE A 22 -1.28 -17.07 -6.14
CA ILE A 22 -1.90 -18.06 -5.25
C ILE A 22 -1.21 -18.08 -3.88
N LYS A 23 0.13 -18.11 -3.83
CA LYS A 23 0.89 -18.24 -2.57
C LYS A 23 1.01 -16.93 -1.78
N ASP A 24 1.15 -15.82 -2.49
CA ASP A 24 1.37 -14.50 -1.92
C ASP A 24 0.67 -13.46 -2.80
N PHE A 25 -0.64 -13.34 -2.61
CA PHE A 25 -1.50 -12.47 -3.40
C PHE A 25 -0.97 -11.04 -3.54
N LYS A 26 -0.41 -10.48 -2.45
CA LYS A 26 0.14 -9.12 -2.44
C LYS A 26 1.36 -9.01 -3.37
N LEU A 27 2.29 -9.95 -3.28
CA LEU A 27 3.45 -9.98 -4.17
C LEU A 27 3.02 -10.27 -5.62
N GLY A 28 2.11 -11.22 -5.83
CA GLY A 28 1.59 -11.58 -7.16
C GLY A 28 0.94 -10.40 -7.87
N LEU A 29 0.09 -9.63 -7.17
CA LEU A 29 -0.48 -8.39 -7.71
C LEU A 29 0.58 -7.37 -8.08
N LEU A 30 1.63 -7.20 -7.25
CA LEU A 30 2.71 -6.27 -7.54
C LEU A 30 3.60 -6.73 -8.71
N LEU A 31 3.70 -8.05 -8.94
CA LEU A 31 4.38 -8.61 -10.10
C LEU A 31 3.55 -8.52 -11.39
N LEU A 32 2.22 -8.46 -11.28
CA LEU A 32 1.30 -8.37 -12.40
C LEU A 32 1.04 -6.92 -12.82
N PHE A 33 0.75 -6.03 -11.86
CA PHE A 33 0.37 -4.64 -12.09
C PHE A 33 1.44 -3.62 -11.67
N GLY A 34 2.49 -4.06 -10.99
CA GLY A 34 3.56 -3.18 -10.55
C GLY A 34 4.69 -3.03 -11.57
N PRO A 35 5.70 -2.21 -11.25
CA PRO A 35 6.81 -1.92 -12.15
C PRO A 35 7.73 -3.13 -12.31
N TYR A 36 8.34 -3.21 -13.50
CA TYR A 36 9.28 -4.27 -13.82
C TYR A 36 10.66 -4.00 -13.19
N THR A 37 10.91 -4.56 -12.00
CA THR A 37 12.16 -4.34 -11.25
C THR A 37 13.11 -5.53 -11.27
N PRO A 38 14.45 -5.31 -11.18
CA PRO A 38 15.43 -6.40 -11.20
C PRO A 38 15.32 -7.35 -10.00
N TYR A 39 14.72 -6.90 -8.89
CA TYR A 39 14.44 -7.73 -7.71
C TYR A 39 13.58 -8.96 -8.04
N ARG A 40 12.75 -8.87 -9.09
CA ARG A 40 11.87 -9.94 -9.57
C ARG A 40 12.64 -11.21 -9.94
N TYR A 41 13.83 -11.07 -10.53
CA TYR A 41 14.67 -12.19 -10.94
C TYR A 41 15.44 -12.84 -9.78
N ARG A 42 15.40 -12.24 -8.58
CA ARG A 42 16.00 -12.83 -7.37
C ARG A 42 14.96 -13.43 -6.41
N LEU A 43 13.71 -13.58 -6.85
CA LEU A 43 12.66 -14.25 -6.09
C LEU A 43 12.78 -15.77 -6.11
N GLN A 44 13.32 -16.33 -7.20
CA GLN A 44 13.53 -17.76 -7.38
C GLN A 44 14.72 -18.04 -8.31
N GLY A 45 15.08 -19.31 -8.46
CA GLY A 45 16.24 -19.74 -9.24
C GLY A 45 17.55 -19.71 -8.43
N PRO A 46 18.69 -19.92 -9.10
CA PRO A 46 20.00 -19.85 -8.46
C PRO A 46 20.26 -18.43 -7.94
N ASN A 47 20.94 -18.30 -6.81
CA ASN A 47 21.23 -17.01 -6.15
C ASN A 47 19.97 -16.18 -5.78
N LYS A 48 18.90 -16.86 -5.35
CA LYS A 48 17.74 -16.20 -4.73
C LYS A 48 18.19 -15.29 -3.59
N TRP A 49 17.62 -14.08 -3.54
CA TRP A 49 17.85 -13.14 -2.45
C TRP A 49 16.64 -13.09 -1.54
N GLU A 50 16.82 -13.41 -0.26
CA GLU A 50 15.74 -13.44 0.73
C GLU A 50 15.05 -12.08 0.91
N GLY A 51 15.80 -10.98 0.76
CA GLY A 51 15.28 -9.62 0.80
C GLY A 51 14.50 -9.18 -0.44
N ALA A 52 14.48 -9.96 -1.53
CA ALA A 52 13.86 -9.56 -2.80
C ALA A 52 12.37 -9.24 -2.66
N ARG A 53 11.64 -10.06 -1.88
CA ARG A 53 10.23 -9.82 -1.58
C ARG A 53 10.01 -8.48 -0.90
N GLN A 54 10.75 -8.22 0.17
CA GLN A 54 10.62 -6.99 0.93
C GLN A 54 11.02 -5.78 0.09
N ALA A 55 12.08 -5.90 -0.72
CA ALA A 55 12.53 -4.86 -1.62
C ALA A 55 11.45 -4.48 -2.64
N ILE A 56 10.72 -5.46 -3.20
CA ILE A 56 9.61 -5.24 -4.12
C ILE A 56 8.44 -4.55 -3.41
N LEU A 57 8.06 -5.00 -2.21
CA LEU A 57 6.93 -4.41 -1.49
C LEU A 57 7.19 -2.96 -1.02
N THR A 58 8.44 -2.64 -0.68
CA THR A 58 8.83 -1.32 -0.15
C THR A 58 9.40 -0.38 -1.21
N GLN A 59 9.39 -0.77 -2.48
CA GLN A 59 10.03 0.00 -3.55
C GLN A 59 9.45 1.41 -3.71
N PHE A 60 8.12 1.53 -3.64
CA PHE A 60 7.45 2.83 -3.78
C PHE A 60 7.75 3.74 -2.60
N GLU A 61 7.92 3.19 -1.39
CA GLU A 61 8.35 3.96 -0.23
C GLU A 61 9.75 4.54 -0.45
N ARG A 62 10.67 3.76 -1.02
CA ARG A 62 12.02 4.26 -1.34
C ARG A 62 12.03 5.32 -2.42
N VAL A 63 11.19 5.18 -3.44
CA VAL A 63 11.04 6.19 -4.50
C VAL A 63 10.40 7.47 -3.95
N LYS A 64 9.41 7.34 -3.06
CA LYS A 64 8.74 8.48 -2.44
C LYS A 64 9.59 9.17 -1.38
N TYR A 65 10.45 8.44 -0.67
CA TYR A 65 11.27 8.95 0.44
C TYR A 65 12.01 10.26 0.12
N PRO A 66 12.81 10.38 -0.97
CA PRO A 66 13.50 11.62 -1.30
C PRO A 66 12.56 12.75 -1.75
N LEU A 67 11.34 12.42 -2.15
CA LEU A 67 10.32 13.39 -2.61
C LEU A 67 9.46 13.94 -1.47
N ARG A 68 9.64 13.46 -0.24
CA ARG A 68 8.85 13.93 0.91
C ARG A 68 9.31 15.31 1.33
N VAL A 69 8.48 16.31 1.03
CA VAL A 69 8.65 17.70 1.48
C VAL A 69 8.33 17.77 2.98
N SER A 70 9.34 17.56 3.82
CA SER A 70 9.33 17.72 5.29
C SER A 70 8.46 16.74 6.12
N ARG A 71 9.14 15.84 6.87
CA ARG A 71 8.55 14.88 7.83
C ARG A 71 7.62 15.50 8.88
N LYS A 72 7.76 16.81 9.16
CA LYS A 72 6.92 17.55 10.12
C LYS A 72 5.44 17.62 9.69
N GLN A 73 5.16 17.64 8.38
CA GLN A 73 3.79 17.76 7.88
C GLN A 73 3.00 16.45 8.01
N GLU A 74 3.61 15.29 7.74
CA GLU A 74 2.97 13.98 7.88
C GLU A 74 2.56 13.70 9.34
N GLN A 75 3.44 13.99 10.31
CA GLN A 75 3.12 13.83 11.74
C GLN A 75 1.99 14.76 12.19
N ASN A 76 1.97 16.00 11.70
CA ASN A 76 0.88 16.93 12.00
C ASN A 76 -0.45 16.51 11.36
N GLN A 77 -0.44 15.95 10.15
CA GLN A 77 -1.65 15.41 9.51
C GLN A 77 -2.20 14.18 10.25
N GLN A 78 -1.33 13.24 10.65
CA GLN A 78 -1.73 12.07 11.45
C GLN A 78 -2.29 12.50 12.82
N LYS A 79 -1.65 13.45 13.49
CA LYS A 79 -2.17 14.04 14.73
C LYS A 79 -3.51 14.73 14.52
N LYS A 80 -3.70 15.51 13.45
CA LYS A 80 -5.00 16.13 13.13
C LYS A 80 -6.10 15.10 12.87
N PHE A 81 -5.79 13.99 12.20
CA PHE A 81 -6.75 12.91 11.98
C PHE A 81 -7.09 12.15 13.28
N ALA A 82 -6.11 12.03 14.19
CA ALA A 82 -6.29 11.44 15.51
C ALA A 82 -6.95 12.39 16.53
N ILE A 83 -6.98 13.71 16.27
CA ILE A 83 -7.74 14.68 17.05
C ILE A 83 -9.23 14.52 16.71
N ASN A 84 -9.82 13.52 17.37
CA ASN A 84 -11.21 13.33 17.79
C ASN A 84 -12.31 13.84 16.84
N TRP A 85 -12.91 12.90 16.10
CA TRP A 85 -14.19 13.04 15.39
C TRP A 85 -15.41 13.06 16.32
N THR A 86 -15.20 12.97 17.64
CA THR A 86 -16.27 12.97 18.66
C THR A 86 -17.13 14.24 18.75
N PRO A 87 -16.67 15.48 18.46
CA PRO A 87 -17.57 16.65 18.54
C PRO A 87 -18.58 16.68 17.38
N MET A 88 -18.31 15.98 16.27
CA MET A 88 -19.21 15.97 15.12
C MET A 88 -20.50 15.18 15.41
N PHE A 89 -20.40 14.04 16.09
CA PHE A 89 -21.56 13.23 16.49
C PHE A 89 -22.40 13.90 17.59
N SER A 90 -21.75 14.60 18.52
CA SER A 90 -22.44 15.31 19.61
C SER A 90 -23.33 16.44 19.10
N ILE A 91 -22.90 17.18 18.06
CA ILE A 91 -23.66 18.31 17.52
C ILE A 91 -24.90 17.81 16.77
N VAL A 92 -24.78 16.75 15.97
CA VAL A 92 -25.91 16.17 15.22
C VAL A 92 -27.00 15.65 16.18
N PHE A 93 -26.60 15.02 17.29
CA PHE A 93 -27.54 14.50 18.28
C PHE A 93 -28.34 15.62 18.97
N LEU A 94 -27.70 16.74 19.32
CA LEU A 94 -28.37 17.90 19.91
C LEU A 94 -29.38 18.56 18.96
N ILE A 95 -29.03 18.64 17.67
CA ILE A 95 -29.93 19.19 16.64
C ILE A 95 -31.18 18.30 16.50
N LEU A 96 -31.01 16.97 16.44
CA LEU A 96 -32.14 16.04 16.37
C LEU A 96 -33.07 16.16 17.59
N ILE A 97 -32.50 16.25 18.81
CA ILE A 97 -33.28 16.44 20.03
C ILE A 97 -34.07 17.75 19.99
N SER A 98 -33.45 18.85 19.56
CA SER A 98 -34.14 20.14 19.45
C SER A 98 -35.29 20.13 18.45
N CYS A 99 -35.13 19.47 17.29
CA CYS A 99 -36.21 19.29 16.31
C CYS A 99 -37.38 18.47 16.88
N ILE A 100 -37.09 17.40 17.63
CA ILE A 100 -38.13 16.56 18.24
C ILE A 100 -38.92 17.36 19.29
N ILE A 101 -38.25 18.13 20.13
CA ILE A 101 -38.90 18.95 21.17
C ILE A 101 -39.81 20.01 20.53
N PHE A 102 -39.34 20.66 19.45
CA PHE A 102 -40.13 21.66 18.72
C PHE A 102 -41.40 21.06 18.09
N GLN A 103 -41.31 19.84 17.55
CA GLN A 103 -42.45 19.13 16.95
C GLN A 103 -43.46 18.63 18.00
N CYS A 104 -43.06 18.42 19.25
CA CYS A 104 -43.95 18.02 20.35
C CYS A 104 -44.69 19.18 21.03
N PHE A 105 -44.28 20.43 20.77
CA PHE A 105 -44.85 21.63 21.40
C PHE A 105 -45.80 22.42 20.48
N MET A 106 -45.82 22.09 19.18
CA MET A 106 -46.81 22.51 18.18
C MET A 106 -47.86 21.41 18.00
#